data_AF-A0AAW1RDH2-F1
#
_entry.id   AF-A0AAW1RDH2-F1
#
_cell.length_a   1.000
_cell.length_b   1.000
_cell.length_c   1.000
_cell.angle_alpha   90.00
_cell.angle_beta   90.00
_cell.angle_gamma   90.00
#
_symmetry.space_group_name_H-M   'P 1'
#
loop_
_entity.id
_entity.type
_entity.pdbx_description
1 polymer ?
#
loop_
_entity_poly.entity_id
_entity_poly.type
_entity_poly.pdbx_seq_one_letter_code
_entity_poly.pdbx_strand_id
1 'polypeptide(L)'
;MLCRSPDVTISEPADPSRPHPAFPCHGGIILEVIKTLRCPSACSSSGGNMQRNAFSRTPDLSPGMVRTPMALGKTMIHLASLLDAPGTTLQSLYIFISDRYRAVRTDIQAQQLSSAETCFWLAQQARFHAWAQHELCEQSEGGVGNLVFVFDAYQNLQQLNNTLDMLSAMLQGLHTSVGDYTVTDIELEAEITAYQLLLLVTSGMSRQEVLGPLQSAVLSSGHVSIALRLQSAFALGDGLAYLALIREAPYLVQCLAHQHAPAMRCIALEQLAEAYPPSRGKFGGAMPLSWLAHALLLNSSQQAAAVAVAAGFHLDDHDRFHAQKGFKAADVPAMPKEAKQHLMVQQRADCISRMSLQPLSANLQFRHPEMSQEPEAVSQLSRLAL
;
A
#
# COMPACT_ATOMS: atom_id res chain seq x y z
N MET A 1 -19.32 59.83 12.87
CA MET A 1 -19.20 59.93 11.40
C MET A 1 -18.77 58.57 10.89
N LEU A 2 -19.62 57.99 10.05
CA LEU A 2 -19.61 56.59 9.61
C LEU A 2 -18.58 56.35 8.50
N CYS A 3 -17.92 55.20 8.56
CA CYS A 3 -17.07 54.63 7.52
C CYS A 3 -17.86 54.43 6.21
N ARG A 4 -17.29 54.87 5.07
CA ARG A 4 -17.76 54.52 3.73
C ARG A 4 -16.93 53.35 3.18
N SER A 5 -17.62 52.28 2.81
CA SER A 5 -17.08 51.12 2.07
C SER A 5 -16.72 51.50 0.63
N PRO A 6 -15.72 50.85 -0.01
CA PRO A 6 -15.63 50.77 -1.45
C PRO A 6 -16.34 49.51 -1.98
N ASP A 7 -16.91 49.66 -3.17
CA ASP A 7 -17.86 48.78 -3.83
C ASP A 7 -17.39 47.34 -4.07
N VAL A 8 -18.26 46.39 -3.71
CA VAL A 8 -18.19 44.99 -4.14
C VAL A 8 -18.89 44.89 -5.49
N THR A 9 -18.10 44.85 -6.57
CA THR A 9 -18.59 44.40 -7.88
C THR A 9 -18.81 42.89 -7.82
N ILE A 10 -20.09 42.51 -7.78
CA ILE A 10 -20.55 41.12 -7.93
C ILE A 10 -20.10 40.63 -9.30
N SER A 11 -19.16 39.68 -9.32
CA SER A 11 -18.77 38.97 -10.53
C SER A 11 -19.91 38.05 -10.98
N GLU A 12 -20.26 38.12 -12.27
CA GLU A 12 -21.30 37.33 -12.92
C GLU A 12 -21.10 35.81 -12.72
N PRO A 13 -22.19 35.01 -12.72
CA PRO A 13 -22.10 33.57 -12.61
C PRO A 13 -21.38 32.98 -13.84
N ALA A 14 -20.44 32.08 -13.58
CA ALA A 14 -19.64 31.41 -14.59
C ALA A 14 -20.52 30.68 -15.62
N ASP A 15 -20.30 31.00 -16.90
CA ASP A 15 -20.92 30.37 -18.06
C ASP A 15 -20.50 28.89 -18.15
N PRO A 16 -21.43 27.92 -18.00
CA PRO A 16 -21.13 26.49 -18.04
C PRO A 16 -20.77 25.97 -19.43
N SER A 17 -20.75 26.82 -20.47
CA SER A 17 -20.40 26.45 -21.84
C SER A 17 -18.95 26.76 -22.24
N ARG A 18 -18.14 27.35 -21.33
CA ARG A 18 -16.69 27.51 -21.59
C ARG A 18 -15.93 26.22 -21.27
N PRO A 19 -15.18 25.66 -22.23
CA PRO A 19 -14.28 24.55 -21.92
C PRO A 19 -13.22 25.03 -20.92
N HIS A 20 -13.12 24.36 -19.77
CA HIS A 20 -11.95 24.47 -18.91
C HIS A 20 -10.69 24.17 -19.74
N PRO A 21 -9.57 24.88 -19.53
CA PRO A 21 -8.33 24.56 -20.24
C PRO A 21 -8.00 23.09 -19.98
N ALA A 22 -7.99 22.29 -21.05
CA ALA A 22 -7.63 20.89 -20.98
C ALA A 22 -6.17 20.82 -20.51
N PHE A 23 -5.96 20.39 -19.26
CA PHE A 23 -4.64 20.05 -18.77
C PHE A 23 -4.05 18.96 -19.68
N PRO A 24 -2.79 19.09 -20.14
CA PRO A 24 -2.17 18.07 -20.97
C PRO A 24 -2.21 16.74 -20.21
N CYS A 25 -2.74 15.71 -20.86
CA CYS A 25 -2.89 14.39 -20.27
C CYS A 25 -1.49 13.84 -19.93
N HIS A 26 -1.11 13.80 -18.65
CA HIS A 26 0.13 13.18 -18.15
C HIS A 26 0.14 11.65 -18.32
N GLY A 27 -0.78 11.11 -19.12
CA GLY A 27 -0.97 9.69 -19.37
C GLY A 27 0.27 8.98 -19.89
N GLY A 28 1.18 9.66 -20.59
CA GLY A 28 2.46 9.07 -21.02
C GLY A 28 3.34 8.63 -19.86
N ILE A 29 3.52 9.47 -18.84
CA ILE A 29 4.34 9.18 -17.67
C ILE A 29 3.66 8.15 -16.78
N ILE A 30 2.34 8.29 -16.57
CA ILE A 30 1.56 7.31 -15.80
C ILE A 30 1.62 5.93 -16.46
N LEU A 31 1.55 5.86 -17.80
CA LEU A 31 1.71 4.60 -18.54
C LEU A 31 3.14 4.05 -18.44
N GLU A 32 4.19 4.87 -18.47
CA GLU A 32 5.57 4.42 -18.23
C GLU A 32 5.81 3.96 -16.79
N VAL A 33 5.19 4.60 -15.79
CA VAL A 33 5.18 4.12 -14.39
C VAL A 33 4.47 2.77 -14.29
N ILE A 34 3.32 2.63 -14.95
CA ILE A 34 2.60 1.36 -15.02
C ILE A 34 3.44 0.29 -15.71
N LYS A 35 4.20 0.62 -16.76
CA LYS A 35 5.10 -0.30 -17.46
C LYS A 35 6.36 -0.64 -16.67
N THR A 36 6.91 0.28 -15.89
CA THR A 36 8.10 0.03 -15.05
C THR A 36 7.75 -0.79 -13.80
N LEU A 37 6.57 -0.56 -13.21
CA LEU A 37 6.02 -1.40 -12.14
C LEU A 37 5.58 -2.79 -12.64
N ARG A 38 5.16 -2.90 -13.90
CA ARG A 38 5.01 -4.17 -14.61
C ARG A 38 6.36 -4.58 -15.20
N CYS A 39 7.28 -5.04 -14.36
CA CYS A 39 8.65 -5.41 -14.73
C CYS A 39 8.77 -5.95 -16.18
N PRO A 40 9.58 -5.34 -17.05
CA PRO A 40 9.93 -5.90 -18.35
C PRO A 40 11.01 -6.98 -18.17
N SER A 41 10.74 -8.00 -17.35
CA SER A 41 11.57 -9.20 -17.32
C SER A 41 11.16 -10.13 -18.47
N ALA A 42 11.21 -9.61 -19.69
CA ALA A 42 11.74 -10.38 -20.80
C ALA A 42 13.27 -10.28 -20.68
N CYS A 43 13.83 -10.94 -19.66
CA CYS A 43 15.21 -11.36 -19.77
C CYS A 43 15.27 -12.18 -21.06
N SER A 44 15.91 -11.65 -22.08
CA SER A 44 16.44 -12.42 -23.20
C SER A 44 17.40 -13.43 -22.60
N SER A 45 16.84 -14.57 -22.20
CA SER A 45 17.60 -15.75 -21.81
C SER A 45 18.35 -16.21 -23.04
N SER A 46 19.58 -15.71 -23.19
CA SER A 46 20.63 -16.44 -23.88
C SER A 46 20.60 -17.86 -23.34
N GLY A 47 20.47 -18.83 -24.26
CA GLY A 47 20.17 -20.24 -24.01
C GLY A 47 21.22 -20.97 -23.19
N GLY A 48 21.31 -20.65 -21.91
CA GLY A 48 21.90 -21.50 -20.89
C GLY A 48 20.84 -22.47 -20.39
N ASN A 49 21.00 -23.74 -20.74
CA ASN A 49 20.13 -24.85 -20.39
C ASN A 49 20.12 -25.05 -18.85
N MET A 50 19.38 -24.22 -18.12
CA MET A 50 19.03 -24.49 -16.73
C MET A 50 18.01 -25.62 -16.74
N GLN A 51 18.49 -26.83 -16.48
CA GLN A 51 17.65 -27.95 -16.08
C GLN A 51 16.78 -27.49 -14.91
N ARG A 52 15.53 -27.13 -15.21
CA ARG A 52 14.46 -27.07 -14.21
C ARG A 52 14.22 -28.51 -13.78
N ASN A 53 15.03 -28.99 -12.84
CA ASN A 53 14.79 -30.28 -12.23
C ASN A 53 13.41 -30.22 -11.60
N ALA A 54 12.55 -31.11 -12.10
CA ALA A 54 11.19 -31.32 -11.68
C ALA A 54 11.14 -31.58 -10.16
N PHE A 55 10.81 -30.54 -9.40
CA PHE A 55 10.30 -30.65 -8.03
C PHE A 55 8.85 -30.18 -7.99
N SER A 56 8.09 -30.50 -9.03
CA SER A 56 6.61 -30.50 -8.98
C SER A 56 6.14 -31.71 -8.19
N ARG A 57 6.56 -31.84 -6.92
CA ARG A 57 5.84 -32.70 -5.99
C ARG A 57 4.67 -31.88 -5.51
N THR A 58 3.45 -32.32 -5.81
CA THR A 58 2.28 -31.87 -5.05
C THR A 58 2.65 -31.93 -3.57
N PRO A 59 2.55 -30.83 -2.81
CA PRO A 59 2.94 -30.82 -1.41
C PRO A 59 2.22 -31.96 -0.71
N ASP A 60 2.97 -32.76 0.05
CA ASP A 60 2.37 -33.82 0.86
C ASP A 60 1.51 -33.16 1.94
N LEU A 61 0.19 -33.31 1.82
CA LEU A 61 -0.79 -32.79 2.76
C LEU A 61 -1.20 -33.82 3.82
N SER A 62 -0.36 -34.85 4.03
CA SER A 62 -0.59 -35.81 5.11
C SER A 62 -0.65 -35.09 6.48
N PRO A 63 -1.47 -35.57 7.43
CA PRO A 63 -1.69 -34.87 8.71
C PRO A 63 -0.41 -34.55 9.51
N GLY A 64 0.66 -35.32 9.32
CA GLY A 64 1.96 -35.06 9.96
C GLY A 64 2.81 -33.97 9.30
N MET A 65 2.45 -33.55 8.09
CA MET A 65 3.20 -32.58 7.27
C MET A 65 2.60 -31.17 7.29
N VAL A 66 1.45 -30.99 7.94
CA VAL A 66 0.76 -29.70 8.06
C VAL A 66 0.62 -29.32 9.53
N ARG A 67 0.89 -28.06 9.88
CA ARG A 67 0.75 -27.58 11.27
C ARG A 67 -0.72 -27.47 11.65
N THR A 68 -1.05 -27.89 12.87
CA THR A 68 -2.37 -27.67 13.46
C THR A 68 -2.67 -26.17 13.64
N PRO A 69 -3.94 -25.75 13.71
CA PRO A 69 -4.30 -24.34 13.94
C PRO A 69 -3.62 -23.74 15.18
N MET A 70 -3.52 -24.51 16.28
CA MET A 70 -2.80 -24.08 17.48
C MET A 70 -1.30 -23.85 17.21
N ALA A 71 -0.65 -24.73 16.45
CA ALA A 71 0.75 -24.58 16.08
C ALA A 71 0.97 -23.41 15.12
N LEU A 72 0.02 -23.14 14.21
CA LEU A 72 0.03 -21.95 13.35
C LEU A 72 -0.06 -20.67 14.18
N GLY A 73 -0.99 -20.60 15.15
CA GLY A 73 -1.10 -19.46 16.07
C GLY A 73 0.20 -19.20 16.84
N LYS A 74 0.81 -20.26 17.41
CA LYS A 74 2.12 -20.15 18.07
C LYS A 74 3.23 -19.69 17.11
N THR A 75 3.18 -20.14 15.86
CA THR A 75 4.13 -19.73 14.82
C THR A 75 3.98 -18.23 14.53
N MET A 76 2.77 -17.73 14.34
CA MET A 76 2.52 -16.30 14.06
C MET A 76 3.00 -15.41 15.21
N ILE A 77 2.72 -15.80 16.46
CA ILE A 77 3.22 -15.11 17.66
C ILE A 77 4.75 -15.09 17.67
N HIS A 78 5.40 -16.23 17.37
CA HIS A 78 6.85 -16.30 17.31
C HIS A 78 7.43 -15.40 16.21
N LEU A 79 6.86 -15.43 14.99
CA LEU A 79 7.32 -14.58 13.89
C LEU A 79 7.19 -13.09 14.22
N ALA A 80 6.11 -12.68 14.88
CA ALA A 80 5.95 -11.32 15.37
C ALA A 80 7.04 -10.95 16.40
N SER A 81 7.33 -11.85 17.36
CA SER A 81 8.38 -11.61 18.37
C SER A 81 9.79 -11.44 17.78
N LEU A 82 10.06 -12.01 16.60
CA LEU A 82 11.35 -11.82 15.92
C LEU A 82 11.51 -10.40 15.38
N LEU A 83 10.41 -9.73 15.01
CA LEU A 83 10.44 -8.34 14.54
C LEU A 83 10.82 -7.35 15.65
N ASP A 84 10.54 -7.72 16.91
CA ASP A 84 10.85 -6.93 18.10
C ASP A 84 12.22 -7.28 18.72
N ALA A 85 12.95 -8.25 18.14
CA ALA A 85 14.19 -8.76 18.71
C ALA A 85 15.34 -7.72 18.61
N PRO A 86 16.00 -7.36 19.74
CA PRO A 86 17.05 -6.36 19.74
C PRO A 86 18.26 -6.84 18.92
N GLY A 87 18.87 -5.91 18.16
CA GLY A 87 20.06 -6.19 17.36
C GLY A 87 19.79 -6.91 16.03
N THR A 88 18.53 -7.19 15.69
CA THR A 88 18.14 -7.69 14.37
C THR A 88 17.69 -6.55 13.46
N THR A 89 17.91 -6.70 12.16
CA THR A 89 17.39 -5.76 11.15
C THR A 89 16.32 -6.44 10.31
N LEU A 90 15.35 -5.66 9.81
CA LEU A 90 14.37 -6.19 8.87
C LEU A 90 15.06 -6.84 7.66
N GLN A 91 16.16 -6.26 7.17
CA GLN A 91 16.98 -6.82 6.10
C GLN A 91 17.42 -8.26 6.41
N SER A 92 17.93 -8.51 7.63
CA SER A 92 18.38 -9.84 8.05
C SER A 92 17.24 -10.85 8.23
N LEU A 93 16.04 -10.37 8.56
CA LEU A 93 14.89 -11.23 8.88
C LEU A 93 13.95 -11.46 7.69
N TYR A 94 13.97 -10.57 6.69
CA TYR A 94 12.95 -10.51 5.65
C TYR A 94 12.78 -11.84 4.90
N ILE A 95 13.87 -12.43 4.39
CA ILE A 95 13.81 -13.71 3.64
C ILE A 95 13.17 -14.80 4.50
N PHE A 96 13.60 -14.90 5.76
CA PHE A 96 13.09 -15.91 6.69
C PHE A 96 11.61 -15.71 6.99
N ILE A 97 11.22 -14.50 7.41
CA ILE A 97 9.83 -14.21 7.80
C ILE A 97 8.90 -14.33 6.60
N SER A 98 9.28 -13.80 5.44
CA SER A 98 8.50 -13.90 4.21
C SER A 98 8.27 -15.36 3.80
N ASP A 99 9.30 -16.23 3.86
CA ASP A 99 9.14 -17.65 3.56
C ASP A 99 8.25 -18.37 4.57
N ARG A 100 8.40 -18.07 5.87
CA ARG A 100 7.58 -18.66 6.93
C ARG A 100 6.12 -18.21 6.85
N TYR A 101 5.85 -16.95 6.50
CA TYR A 101 4.51 -16.46 6.22
C TYR A 101 3.87 -17.14 5.02
N ARG A 102 4.61 -17.28 3.91
CA ARG A 102 4.12 -18.06 2.76
C ARG A 102 3.75 -19.48 3.17
N ALA A 103 4.60 -20.16 3.94
CA ALA A 103 4.31 -21.49 4.45
C ALA A 103 3.06 -21.51 5.34
N VAL A 104 2.88 -20.54 6.23
CA VAL A 104 1.64 -20.44 7.04
C VAL A 104 0.40 -20.31 6.15
N ARG A 105 0.42 -19.47 5.10
CA ARG A 105 -0.73 -19.37 4.17
C ARG A 105 -0.99 -20.68 3.45
N THR A 106 0.06 -21.39 3.04
CA THR A 106 -0.07 -22.72 2.43
C THR A 106 -0.78 -23.70 3.37
N ASP A 107 -0.42 -23.74 4.65
CA ASP A 107 -1.09 -24.60 5.63
C ASP A 107 -2.54 -24.19 5.88
N ILE A 108 -2.84 -22.88 5.92
CA ILE A 108 -4.20 -22.35 6.04
C ILE A 108 -5.06 -22.81 4.86
N GLN A 109 -4.54 -22.65 3.64
CA GLN A 109 -5.23 -23.04 2.42
C GLN A 109 -5.43 -24.57 2.34
N ALA A 110 -4.41 -25.35 2.70
CA ALA A 110 -4.48 -26.81 2.69
C ALA A 110 -5.54 -27.36 3.65
N GLN A 111 -5.69 -26.74 4.81
CA GLN A 111 -6.68 -27.11 5.83
C GLN A 111 -8.03 -26.41 5.65
N GLN A 112 -8.17 -25.52 4.66
CA GLN A 112 -9.34 -24.66 4.44
C GLN A 112 -9.81 -23.94 5.72
N LEU A 113 -8.87 -23.41 6.50
CA LEU A 113 -9.21 -22.66 7.70
C LEU A 113 -9.88 -21.34 7.33
N SER A 114 -11.01 -21.05 7.96
CA SER A 114 -11.76 -19.80 7.80
C SER A 114 -12.30 -19.38 9.16
N SER A 115 -11.61 -18.43 9.79
CA SER A 115 -11.95 -17.93 11.12
C SER A 115 -11.41 -16.50 11.29
N ALA A 116 -11.97 -15.76 12.26
CA ALA A 116 -11.48 -14.42 12.61
C ALA A 116 -9.99 -14.41 13.00
N GLU A 117 -9.51 -15.48 13.66
CA GLU A 117 -8.08 -15.65 13.99
C GLU A 117 -7.22 -15.79 12.73
N THR A 118 -7.72 -16.54 11.74
CA THR A 118 -7.04 -16.72 10.46
C THR A 118 -6.99 -15.42 9.66
N CYS A 119 -8.09 -14.65 9.65
CA CYS A 119 -8.12 -13.30 9.08
C CYS A 119 -7.07 -12.40 9.74
N PHE A 120 -6.95 -12.44 11.06
CA PHE A 120 -5.95 -11.68 11.80
C PHE A 120 -4.50 -12.07 11.42
N TRP A 121 -4.21 -13.37 11.29
CA TRP A 121 -2.89 -13.82 10.84
C TRP A 121 -2.58 -13.34 9.43
N LEU A 122 -3.52 -13.44 8.49
CA LEU A 122 -3.34 -12.93 7.12
C LEU A 122 -3.17 -11.41 7.10
N ALA A 123 -3.91 -10.67 7.91
CA ALA A 123 -3.76 -9.23 8.05
C ALA A 123 -2.36 -8.85 8.54
N GLN A 124 -1.83 -9.59 9.53
CA GLN A 124 -0.46 -9.40 10.02
C GLN A 124 0.58 -9.61 8.90
N GLN A 125 0.39 -10.62 8.05
CA GLN A 125 1.26 -10.84 6.89
C GLN A 125 1.17 -9.72 5.86
N ALA A 126 -0.04 -9.25 5.54
CA ALA A 126 -0.26 -8.16 4.61
C ALA A 126 0.43 -6.87 5.10
N ARG A 127 0.26 -6.54 6.39
CA ARG A 127 0.92 -5.40 7.03
C ARG A 127 2.45 -5.53 6.98
N PHE A 128 3.00 -6.72 7.22
CA PHE A 128 4.44 -6.97 7.09
C PHE A 128 4.95 -6.71 5.69
N HIS A 129 4.28 -7.20 4.65
CA HIS A 129 4.73 -6.99 3.28
C HIS A 129 4.60 -5.53 2.84
N ALA A 130 3.52 -4.83 3.25
CA ALA A 130 3.36 -3.40 3.01
C ALA A 130 4.47 -2.57 3.67
N TRP A 131 4.80 -2.90 4.91
CA TRP A 131 5.91 -2.28 5.64
C TRP A 131 7.26 -2.55 5.00
N ALA A 132 7.55 -3.81 4.66
CA ALA A 132 8.81 -4.23 4.03
C ALA A 132 9.03 -3.56 2.68
N GLN A 133 7.96 -3.30 1.91
CA GLN A 133 8.02 -2.61 0.63
C GLN A 133 8.69 -1.24 0.73
N HIS A 134 8.37 -0.48 1.78
CA HIS A 134 8.98 0.81 2.02
C HIS A 134 10.32 0.69 2.76
N GLU A 135 10.41 -0.16 3.79
CA GLU A 135 11.63 -0.21 4.61
C GLU A 135 12.88 -0.72 3.87
N LEU A 136 12.67 -1.49 2.80
CA LEU A 136 13.74 -2.10 2.01
C LEU A 136 13.85 -1.52 0.59
N CYS A 137 13.14 -0.43 0.27
CA CYS A 137 13.15 0.16 -1.08
C CYS A 137 14.55 0.57 -1.56
N GLU A 138 15.40 1.04 -0.64
CA GLU A 138 16.81 1.40 -0.91
C GLU A 138 17.73 0.18 -1.16
N GLN A 139 17.28 -1.03 -0.79
CA GLN A 139 18.05 -2.27 -0.89
C GLN A 139 17.75 -3.07 -2.16
N SER A 140 16.99 -2.49 -3.10
CA SER A 140 16.58 -3.12 -4.35
C SER A 140 17.70 -3.21 -5.40
N GLU A 141 18.69 -2.30 -5.36
CA GLU A 141 19.80 -2.26 -6.34
C GLU A 141 21.09 -1.72 -5.72
N GLY A 142 22.02 -2.59 -5.29
CA GLY A 142 23.26 -2.10 -4.65
C GLY A 142 24.27 -3.11 -4.09
N GLY A 143 24.29 -4.36 -4.53
CA GLY A 143 25.32 -5.31 -4.08
C GLY A 143 26.64 -5.17 -4.84
N VAL A 144 27.59 -4.37 -4.34
CA VAL A 144 29.01 -4.54 -4.74
C VAL A 144 29.56 -5.75 -3.98
N GLY A 145 29.54 -6.92 -4.63
CA GLY A 145 30.09 -8.18 -4.09
C GLY A 145 29.06 -9.28 -3.85
N ASN A 146 29.53 -10.53 -3.90
CA ASN A 146 28.74 -11.78 -4.04
C ASN A 146 27.87 -12.22 -2.82
N LEU A 147 27.64 -11.38 -1.79
CA LEU A 147 26.94 -11.77 -0.55
C LEU A 147 25.96 -10.73 0.01
N VAL A 148 25.62 -9.67 -0.73
CA VAL A 148 24.73 -8.62 -0.22
C VAL A 148 23.27 -9.01 -0.47
N PHE A 149 22.43 -8.96 0.56
CA PHE A 149 20.97 -9.09 0.46
C PHE A 149 20.43 -8.11 -0.58
N VAL A 150 19.62 -8.60 -1.53
CA VAL A 150 18.92 -7.79 -2.53
C VAL A 150 17.42 -7.96 -2.32
N PHE A 151 16.72 -6.85 -2.11
CA PHE A 151 15.27 -6.85 -1.93
C PHE A 151 14.55 -6.91 -3.28
N ASP A 152 13.83 -8.00 -3.52
CA ASP A 152 12.95 -8.12 -4.67
C ASP A 152 11.56 -7.52 -4.34
N ALA A 153 11.39 -6.25 -4.69
CA ALA A 153 10.16 -5.50 -4.47
C ALA A 153 8.96 -6.10 -5.23
N TYR A 154 9.20 -6.66 -6.42
CA TYR A 154 8.13 -7.29 -7.20
C TYR A 154 7.65 -8.58 -6.53
N GLN A 155 8.59 -9.44 -6.11
CA GLN A 155 8.25 -10.65 -5.37
C GLN A 155 7.53 -10.32 -4.05
N ASN A 156 7.95 -9.28 -3.33
CA ASN A 156 7.26 -8.81 -2.12
C ASN A 156 5.80 -8.41 -2.42
N LEU A 157 5.56 -7.60 -3.45
CA LEU A 157 4.21 -7.20 -3.85
C LEU A 157 3.36 -8.38 -4.32
N GLN A 158 3.96 -9.38 -4.98
CA GLN A 158 3.23 -10.62 -5.27
C GLN A 158 2.81 -11.36 -4.00
N GLN A 159 3.68 -11.46 -2.99
CA GLN A 159 3.30 -12.08 -1.70
C GLN A 159 2.20 -11.29 -1.00
N LEU A 160 2.25 -9.96 -1.07
CA LEU A 160 1.20 -9.08 -0.56
C LEU A 160 -0.13 -9.32 -1.26
N ASN A 161 -0.18 -9.22 -2.59
CA ASN A 161 -1.41 -9.41 -3.37
C ASN A 161 -2.03 -10.80 -3.11
N ASN A 162 -1.23 -11.87 -3.12
CA ASN A 162 -1.72 -13.21 -2.78
C ASN A 162 -2.33 -13.30 -1.37
N THR A 163 -1.78 -12.53 -0.42
CA THR A 163 -2.31 -12.47 0.95
C THR A 163 -3.61 -11.68 1.00
N LEU A 164 -3.69 -10.54 0.30
CA LEU A 164 -4.88 -9.70 0.23
C LEU A 164 -6.04 -10.44 -0.44
N ASP A 165 -5.79 -11.16 -1.53
CA ASP A 165 -6.80 -11.92 -2.25
C ASP A 165 -7.40 -13.02 -1.36
N MET A 166 -6.55 -13.76 -0.65
CA MET A 166 -6.99 -14.79 0.29
C MET A 166 -7.77 -14.19 1.47
N LEU A 167 -7.32 -13.07 2.02
CA LEU A 167 -7.97 -12.39 3.14
C LEU A 167 -9.32 -11.79 2.73
N SER A 168 -9.40 -11.13 1.57
CA SER A 168 -10.62 -10.54 1.04
C SER A 168 -11.69 -11.60 0.78
N ALA A 169 -11.32 -12.74 0.17
CA ALA A 169 -12.23 -13.86 -0.03
C ALA A 169 -12.75 -14.44 1.30
N MET A 170 -11.89 -14.51 2.33
CA MET A 170 -12.28 -14.98 3.66
C MET A 170 -13.25 -14.02 4.35
N LEU A 171 -12.99 -12.71 4.31
CA LEU A 171 -13.87 -11.69 4.87
C LEU A 171 -15.25 -11.70 4.21
N GLN A 172 -15.32 -11.81 2.88
CA GLN A 172 -16.58 -11.96 2.13
C GLN A 172 -17.34 -13.23 2.52
N GLY A 173 -16.63 -14.35 2.73
CA GLY A 173 -17.23 -15.60 3.22
C GLY A 173 -17.81 -15.46 4.63
N LEU A 174 -17.16 -14.68 5.50
CA LEU A 174 -17.67 -14.38 6.85
C LEU A 174 -18.94 -13.53 6.80
N HIS A 175 -19.07 -12.58 5.86
CA HIS A 175 -20.31 -11.79 5.69
C HIS A 175 -21.53 -12.67 5.40
N THR A 176 -21.32 -13.73 4.61
CA THR A 176 -22.41 -14.60 4.16
C THR A 176 -22.85 -15.58 5.25
N SER A 177 -21.97 -15.86 6.21
CA SER A 177 -22.18 -16.90 7.23
C SER A 177 -22.50 -16.36 8.62
N VAL A 178 -21.97 -15.20 8.98
CA VAL A 178 -22.18 -14.55 10.28
C VAL A 178 -22.89 -13.23 10.01
N GLY A 179 -24.19 -13.16 10.32
CA GLY A 179 -25.00 -11.94 10.16
C GLY A 179 -24.62 -10.79 11.10
N ASP A 180 -23.50 -10.90 11.84
CA ASP A 180 -23.06 -9.95 12.85
C ASP A 180 -21.65 -9.45 12.47
N TYR A 181 -21.64 -8.40 11.64
CA TYR A 181 -20.44 -7.77 11.12
C TYR A 181 -19.94 -6.75 12.13
N THR A 182 -18.82 -7.05 12.81
CA THR A 182 -18.36 -6.21 13.92
C THR A 182 -17.66 -4.94 13.41
N VAL A 183 -17.55 -3.92 14.25
CA VAL A 183 -16.78 -2.70 13.93
C VAL A 183 -15.33 -3.05 13.58
N THR A 184 -14.73 -4.03 14.26
CA THR A 184 -13.38 -4.49 13.98
C THR A 184 -13.24 -5.15 12.61
N ASP A 185 -14.27 -5.87 12.14
CA ASP A 185 -14.26 -6.47 10.80
C ASP A 185 -14.37 -5.40 9.71
N ILE A 186 -15.22 -4.38 9.93
CA ILE A 186 -15.35 -3.21 9.04
C ILE A 186 -14.01 -2.48 8.89
N GLU A 187 -13.33 -2.20 10.01
CA GLU A 187 -12.05 -1.49 10.01
C GLU A 187 -10.95 -2.28 9.30
N LEU A 188 -10.89 -3.59 9.55
CA LEU A 188 -9.94 -4.48 8.88
C LEU A 188 -10.21 -4.53 7.37
N GLU A 189 -11.46 -4.76 6.96
CA GLU A 189 -11.80 -4.82 5.54
C GLU A 189 -11.55 -3.50 4.83
N ALA A 190 -11.81 -2.37 5.50
CA ALA A 190 -11.49 -1.04 5.01
C ALA A 190 -9.97 -0.83 4.79
N GLU A 191 -9.14 -1.27 5.74
CA GLU A 191 -7.69 -1.24 5.62
C GLU A 191 -7.20 -2.08 4.44
N ILE A 192 -7.66 -3.33 4.34
CA ILE A 192 -7.27 -4.26 3.28
C ILE A 192 -7.73 -3.77 1.90
N THR A 193 -8.93 -3.22 1.81
CA THR A 193 -9.46 -2.59 0.60
C THR A 193 -8.57 -1.42 0.17
N ALA A 194 -8.12 -0.58 1.11
CA ALA A 194 -7.22 0.51 0.80
C ALA A 194 -5.90 0.02 0.16
N TYR A 195 -5.34 -1.09 0.66
CA TYR A 195 -4.16 -1.71 0.06
C TYR A 195 -4.44 -2.24 -1.35
N GLN A 196 -5.55 -2.96 -1.56
CA GLN A 196 -5.92 -3.47 -2.88
C GLN A 196 -6.11 -2.34 -3.92
N LEU A 197 -6.73 -1.22 -3.52
CA LEU A 197 -6.92 -0.05 -4.38
C LEU A 197 -5.60 0.62 -4.79
N LEU A 198 -4.61 0.66 -3.91
CA LEU A 198 -3.27 1.18 -4.24
C LEU A 198 -2.48 0.21 -5.13
N LEU A 199 -2.82 -1.08 -5.10
CA LEU A 199 -2.07 -2.13 -5.80
C LEU A 199 -2.72 -2.60 -7.10
N LEU A 200 -3.82 -1.98 -7.57
CA LEU A 200 -4.54 -2.39 -8.79
C LEU A 200 -3.62 -2.63 -10.01
N VAL A 201 -2.59 -1.80 -10.19
CA VAL A 201 -1.63 -1.94 -11.30
C VAL A 201 -0.86 -3.26 -11.24
N THR A 202 -0.51 -3.70 -10.02
CA THR A 202 0.32 -4.87 -9.74
C THR A 202 -0.51 -6.14 -9.53
N SER A 203 -1.74 -6.01 -9.04
CA SER A 203 -2.66 -7.13 -8.86
C SER A 203 -3.37 -7.52 -10.15
N GLY A 204 -3.48 -6.60 -11.11
CA GLY A 204 -4.24 -6.83 -12.35
C GLY A 204 -5.76 -6.75 -12.17
N MET A 205 -6.22 -6.48 -10.94
CA MET A 205 -7.65 -6.25 -10.65
C MET A 205 -8.09 -4.87 -11.11
N SER A 206 -9.37 -4.76 -11.47
CA SER A 206 -10.05 -3.49 -11.69
C SER A 206 -10.59 -2.91 -10.37
N ARG A 207 -10.81 -1.59 -10.38
CA ARG A 207 -11.45 -0.90 -9.25
C ARG A 207 -12.85 -1.44 -8.95
N GLN A 208 -13.58 -1.90 -9.96
CA GLN A 208 -14.95 -2.42 -9.78
C GLN A 208 -14.93 -3.79 -9.08
N GLU A 209 -13.96 -4.65 -9.40
CA GLU A 209 -13.81 -5.94 -8.73
C GLU A 209 -13.51 -5.80 -7.24
N VAL A 210 -12.71 -4.79 -6.87
CA VAL A 210 -12.40 -4.51 -5.46
C VAL A 210 -13.58 -3.89 -4.72
N LEU A 211 -14.26 -2.89 -5.30
CA LEU A 211 -15.31 -2.14 -4.60
C LEU A 211 -16.69 -2.81 -4.62
N GLY A 212 -17.00 -3.58 -5.67
CA GLY A 212 -18.33 -4.13 -5.90
C GLY A 212 -18.86 -5.02 -4.76
N PRO A 213 -18.05 -5.91 -4.17
CA PRO A 213 -18.49 -6.78 -3.09
C PRO A 213 -18.66 -6.09 -1.72
N LEU A 214 -18.22 -4.84 -1.58
CA LEU A 214 -18.09 -4.21 -0.26
C LEU A 214 -19.41 -3.67 0.29
N GLN A 215 -19.55 -3.72 1.62
CA GLN A 215 -20.67 -3.11 2.31
C GLN A 215 -20.55 -1.58 2.36
N SER A 216 -21.70 -0.89 2.47
CA SER A 216 -21.76 0.57 2.55
C SER A 216 -20.90 1.16 3.69
N ALA A 217 -20.86 0.49 4.84
CA ALA A 217 -20.03 0.91 5.97
C ALA A 217 -18.53 0.94 5.61
N VAL A 218 -18.03 -0.11 4.94
CA VAL A 218 -16.64 -0.20 4.46
C VAL A 218 -16.36 0.87 3.41
N LEU A 219 -17.27 1.06 2.44
CA LEU A 219 -17.14 2.08 1.39
C LEU A 219 -17.04 3.50 1.95
N SER A 220 -17.74 3.77 3.06
CA SER A 220 -17.74 5.08 3.73
C SER A 220 -16.54 5.33 4.65
N SER A 221 -15.65 4.33 4.83
CA SER A 221 -14.52 4.42 5.74
C SER A 221 -13.44 5.41 5.28
N GLY A 222 -12.70 5.96 6.24
CA GLY A 222 -11.57 6.85 5.96
C GLY A 222 -10.44 6.18 5.16
N HIS A 223 -10.18 4.89 5.41
CA HIS A 223 -9.17 4.11 4.67
C HIS A 223 -9.52 4.00 3.18
N VAL A 224 -10.76 3.65 2.85
CA VAL A 224 -11.21 3.56 1.44
C VAL A 224 -11.22 4.94 0.79
N SER A 225 -11.72 5.96 1.50
CA SER A 225 -11.77 7.34 0.99
C SER A 225 -10.39 7.87 0.59
N ILE A 226 -9.37 7.70 1.45
CA ILE A 226 -8.02 8.21 1.15
C ILE A 226 -7.34 7.42 0.01
N ALA A 227 -7.55 6.10 -0.05
CA ALA A 227 -7.02 5.28 -1.14
C ALA A 227 -7.64 5.67 -2.49
N LEU A 228 -8.94 5.96 -2.54
CA LEU A 228 -9.60 6.48 -3.74
C LEU A 228 -9.09 7.86 -4.15
N ARG A 229 -8.88 8.77 -3.19
CA ARG A 229 -8.28 10.10 -3.45
C ARG A 229 -6.87 9.97 -4.03
N LEU A 230 -6.03 9.09 -3.46
CA LEU A 230 -4.69 8.78 -3.97
C LEU A 230 -4.76 8.20 -5.39
N GLN A 231 -5.65 7.24 -5.64
CA GLN A 231 -5.91 6.68 -6.98
C GLN A 231 -6.31 7.77 -7.99
N SER A 232 -7.24 8.65 -7.62
CA SER A 232 -7.69 9.75 -8.47
C SER A 232 -6.57 10.75 -8.76
N ALA A 233 -5.81 11.16 -7.74
CA ALA A 233 -4.67 12.07 -7.92
C ALA A 233 -3.60 11.44 -8.83
N PHE A 234 -3.31 10.15 -8.66
CA PHE A 234 -2.40 9.42 -9.54
C PHE A 234 -2.91 9.37 -10.98
N ALA A 235 -4.17 8.97 -11.19
CA ALA A 235 -4.78 8.85 -12.52
C ALA A 235 -4.90 10.18 -13.27
N LEU A 236 -5.15 11.28 -12.55
CA LEU A 236 -5.23 12.64 -13.11
C LEU A 236 -3.85 13.26 -13.35
N GLY A 237 -2.77 12.65 -12.84
CA GLY A 237 -1.45 13.27 -12.87
C GLY A 237 -1.38 14.52 -11.98
N ASP A 238 -2.04 14.49 -10.82
CA ASP A 238 -1.92 15.54 -9.82
C ASP A 238 -0.82 15.20 -8.80
N GLY A 239 0.42 15.54 -9.12
CA GLY A 239 1.61 15.23 -8.32
C GLY A 239 1.57 15.89 -6.94
N LEU A 240 1.24 17.17 -6.89
CA LEU A 240 1.17 17.92 -5.63
C LEU A 240 0.07 17.37 -4.72
N ALA A 241 -1.13 17.10 -5.25
CA ALA A 241 -2.20 16.53 -4.45
C ALA A 241 -1.86 15.10 -3.98
N TYR A 242 -1.26 14.27 -4.84
CA TYR A 242 -0.85 12.92 -4.48
C TYR A 242 0.13 12.91 -3.31
N LEU A 243 1.20 13.71 -3.38
CA LEU A 243 2.23 13.78 -2.35
C LEU A 243 1.69 14.39 -1.03
N ALA A 244 0.76 15.33 -1.12
CA ALA A 244 0.06 15.87 0.06
C ALA A 244 -0.82 14.80 0.73
N LEU A 245 -1.60 14.03 -0.06
CA LEU A 245 -2.46 12.96 0.42
C LEU A 245 -1.68 11.85 1.13
N ILE A 246 -0.47 11.51 0.67
CA ILE A 246 0.38 10.54 1.36
C ILE A 246 0.59 10.98 2.81
N ARG A 247 0.85 12.27 3.07
CA ARG A 247 1.12 12.76 4.43
C ARG A 247 -0.06 12.63 5.39
N GLU A 248 -1.28 12.63 4.86
CA GLU A 248 -2.52 12.46 5.61
C GLU A 248 -2.86 10.99 5.87
N ALA A 249 -2.22 10.05 5.16
CA ALA A 249 -2.62 8.66 5.17
C ALA A 249 -2.11 7.86 6.37
N PRO A 250 -2.77 6.76 6.74
CA PRO A 250 -2.23 5.81 7.69
C PRO A 250 -0.87 5.28 7.21
N TYR A 251 0.07 5.05 8.13
CA TYR A 251 1.46 4.74 7.80
C TYR A 251 1.63 3.65 6.73
N LEU A 252 0.93 2.51 6.83
CA LEU A 252 1.07 1.43 5.85
C LEU A 252 0.48 1.77 4.48
N VAL A 253 -0.56 2.62 4.43
CA VAL A 253 -1.08 3.21 3.19
C VAL A 253 -0.02 4.13 2.57
N GLN A 254 0.71 4.90 3.40
CA GLN A 254 1.85 5.70 2.94
C GLN A 254 2.96 4.83 2.35
N CYS A 255 3.32 3.72 3.03
CA CYS A 255 4.34 2.80 2.55
C CYS A 255 4.04 2.27 1.15
N LEU A 256 2.78 1.91 0.89
CA LEU A 256 2.36 1.43 -0.43
C LEU A 256 2.27 2.57 -1.46
N ALA A 257 1.77 3.74 -1.10
CA ALA A 257 1.69 4.88 -2.02
C ALA A 257 3.08 5.44 -2.39
N HIS A 258 4.08 5.26 -1.52
CA HIS A 258 5.44 5.76 -1.73
C HIS A 258 6.09 5.23 -3.02
N GLN A 259 5.73 4.03 -3.49
CA GLN A 259 6.27 3.45 -4.72
C GLN A 259 6.05 4.32 -5.97
N HIS A 260 5.03 5.20 -5.95
CA HIS A 260 4.75 6.11 -7.05
C HIS A 260 5.32 7.51 -6.83
N ALA A 261 5.87 7.79 -5.65
CA ALA A 261 6.33 9.12 -5.27
C ALA A 261 7.38 9.70 -6.23
N PRO A 262 8.38 8.96 -6.75
CA PRO A 262 9.35 9.52 -7.69
C PRO A 262 8.71 10.08 -8.96
N ALA A 263 7.79 9.34 -9.56
CA ALA A 263 7.10 9.79 -10.76
C ALA A 263 6.16 10.97 -10.48
N MET A 264 5.44 10.92 -9.35
CA MET A 264 4.57 12.02 -8.94
C MET A 264 5.36 13.27 -8.57
N ARG A 265 6.63 13.16 -8.13
CA ARG A 265 7.53 14.31 -7.96
C ARG A 265 7.90 14.96 -9.30
N CYS A 266 8.17 14.18 -10.35
CA CYS A 266 8.39 14.73 -11.69
C CYS A 266 7.18 15.54 -12.16
N ILE A 267 5.99 14.95 -12.03
CA ILE A 267 4.72 15.60 -12.39
C ILE A 267 4.49 16.85 -11.54
N ALA A 268 4.73 16.80 -10.23
CA ALA A 268 4.62 17.94 -9.35
C ALA A 268 5.56 19.09 -9.75
N LEU A 269 6.80 18.79 -10.13
CA LEU A 269 7.74 19.80 -10.65
C LEU A 269 7.23 20.44 -11.95
N GLU A 270 6.58 19.67 -12.83
CA GLU A 270 5.94 20.22 -14.03
C GLU A 270 4.77 21.15 -13.70
N GLN A 271 3.89 20.74 -12.80
CA GLN A 271 2.80 21.58 -12.31
C GLN A 271 3.32 22.88 -11.67
N LEU A 272 4.41 22.80 -10.89
CA LEU A 272 5.05 23.98 -10.30
C LEU A 272 5.67 24.90 -11.36
N ALA A 273 6.32 24.33 -12.37
CA ALA A 273 6.91 25.07 -13.47
C ALA A 273 5.87 25.82 -14.32
N GLU A 274 4.69 25.22 -14.50
CA GLU A 274 3.56 25.83 -15.21
C GLU A 274 2.85 26.91 -14.37
N ALA A 275 2.63 26.65 -13.08
CA ALA A 275 1.94 27.58 -12.17
C ALA A 275 2.79 28.81 -11.82
N TYR A 276 4.11 28.67 -11.76
CA TYR A 276 5.05 29.74 -11.38
C TYR A 276 6.09 29.99 -12.47
N PRO A 277 5.69 30.39 -13.69
CA PRO A 277 6.65 30.62 -14.76
C PRO A 277 7.66 31.72 -14.36
N PRO A 278 8.91 31.65 -14.86
CA PRO A 278 9.91 32.65 -14.58
C PRO A 278 9.43 34.00 -15.12
N SER A 279 8.89 34.84 -14.24
CA SER A 279 8.36 36.16 -14.61
C SER A 279 9.51 37.14 -14.79
N ARG A 280 9.43 38.00 -15.81
CA ARG A 280 10.33 39.15 -16.01
C ARG A 280 10.07 40.28 -14.97
N GLY A 281 9.43 40.01 -13.84
CA GLY A 281 8.99 41.01 -12.85
C GLY A 281 8.78 40.48 -11.43
N LYS A 282 8.46 41.40 -10.49
CA LYS A 282 8.50 41.30 -9.01
C LYS A 282 7.80 40.09 -8.34
N PHE A 283 7.05 39.26 -9.06
CA PHE A 283 6.26 38.14 -8.52
C PHE A 283 6.62 36.76 -9.11
N GLY A 284 7.63 36.66 -9.98
CA GLY A 284 8.24 35.36 -10.35
C GLY A 284 9.14 34.87 -9.23
N GLY A 285 8.53 34.42 -8.14
CA GLY A 285 9.22 34.18 -6.87
C GLY A 285 10.02 32.88 -6.87
N ALA A 286 11.31 32.99 -6.59
CA ALA A 286 12.14 31.87 -6.18
C ALA A 286 11.51 31.21 -4.92
N MET A 287 11.32 29.89 -4.94
CA MET A 287 10.72 29.14 -3.84
C MET A 287 11.80 28.60 -2.92
N PRO A 288 11.67 28.72 -1.58
CA PRO A 288 12.63 28.12 -0.66
C PRO A 288 12.73 26.60 -0.84
N LEU A 289 13.94 26.04 -0.83
CA LEU A 289 14.12 24.58 -0.89
C LEU A 289 13.45 23.82 0.27
N SER A 290 13.25 24.46 1.41
CA SER A 290 12.48 23.88 2.53
C SER A 290 11.00 23.70 2.19
N TRP A 291 10.41 24.65 1.47
CA TRP A 291 9.05 24.52 0.97
C TRP A 291 8.96 23.43 -0.10
N LEU A 292 9.93 23.39 -1.02
CA LEU A 292 9.98 22.37 -2.06
C LEU A 292 10.14 20.96 -1.47
N ALA A 293 10.99 20.81 -0.45
CA ALA A 293 11.15 19.54 0.27
C ALA A 293 9.82 19.08 0.90
N HIS A 294 9.06 20.02 1.48
CA HIS A 294 7.75 19.72 2.05
C HIS A 294 6.73 19.30 0.98
N ALA A 295 6.66 20.05 -0.13
CA ALA A 295 5.73 19.82 -1.24
C ALA A 295 6.02 18.50 -1.98
N LEU A 296 7.30 18.15 -2.12
CA LEU A 296 7.74 16.94 -2.83
C LEU A 296 7.86 15.71 -1.95
N LEU A 297 7.45 15.80 -0.67
CA LEU A 297 7.60 14.73 0.31
C LEU A 297 9.05 14.22 0.35
N LEU A 298 9.98 15.10 0.74
CA LEU A 298 11.42 14.84 0.87
C LEU A 298 11.90 15.17 2.29
N ASN A 299 13.02 14.55 2.69
CA ASN A 299 13.51 14.65 4.07
C ASN A 299 14.24 15.96 4.38
N SER A 300 14.79 16.61 3.36
CA SER A 300 15.63 17.78 3.56
C SER A 300 15.66 18.69 2.34
N SER A 301 16.05 19.95 2.57
CA SER A 301 16.34 20.90 1.50
C SER A 301 17.47 20.42 0.58
N GLN A 302 18.42 19.63 1.09
CA GLN A 302 19.50 19.02 0.28
C GLN A 302 18.95 17.97 -0.69
N GLN A 303 17.99 17.14 -0.26
CA GLN A 303 17.32 16.20 -1.16
C GLN A 303 16.48 16.95 -2.20
N ALA A 304 15.78 18.02 -1.79
CA ALA A 304 15.04 18.86 -2.73
C ALA A 304 15.94 19.52 -3.78
N ALA A 305 17.13 19.99 -3.37
CA ALA A 305 18.15 20.49 -4.29
C ALA A 305 18.58 19.40 -5.29
N ALA A 306 18.91 18.21 -4.80
CA ALA A 306 19.33 17.09 -5.65
C ALA A 306 18.26 16.70 -6.66
N VAL A 307 16.99 16.62 -6.24
CA VAL A 307 15.84 16.33 -7.10
C VAL A 307 15.62 17.44 -8.15
N ALA A 308 15.69 18.71 -7.74
CA ALA A 308 15.56 19.84 -8.65
C ALA A 308 16.68 19.86 -9.71
N VAL A 309 17.94 19.68 -9.28
CA VAL A 309 19.09 19.65 -10.18
C VAL A 309 19.04 18.44 -11.11
N ALA A 310 18.64 17.26 -10.63
CA ALA A 310 18.47 16.07 -11.47
C ALA A 310 17.37 16.25 -12.53
N ALA A 311 16.34 17.03 -12.22
CA ALA A 311 15.31 17.43 -13.17
C ALA A 311 15.73 18.60 -14.09
N GLY A 312 16.97 19.10 -13.98
CA GLY A 312 17.52 20.13 -14.85
C GLY A 312 17.24 21.58 -14.43
N PHE A 313 16.71 21.79 -13.21
CA PHE A 313 16.48 23.14 -12.69
C PHE A 313 17.77 23.77 -12.13
N HIS A 314 17.87 25.09 -12.28
CA HIS A 314 18.92 25.88 -11.65
C HIS A 314 18.48 26.38 -10.26
N LEU A 315 19.39 26.25 -9.29
CA LEU A 315 19.25 26.85 -7.97
C LEU A 315 20.03 28.17 -7.94
N ASP A 316 19.52 29.17 -7.23
CA ASP A 316 20.28 30.41 -7.00
C ASP A 316 21.26 30.29 -5.83
N ASP A 317 22.11 31.30 -5.66
CA ASP A 317 23.11 31.39 -4.59
C ASP A 317 22.51 31.39 -3.17
N HIS A 318 21.18 31.43 -3.04
CA HIS A 318 20.45 31.46 -1.78
C HIS A 318 19.61 30.19 -1.55
N ASP A 319 19.93 29.10 -2.25
CA ASP A 319 19.22 27.82 -2.09
C ASP A 319 17.72 27.97 -2.38
N ARG A 320 17.38 28.69 -3.46
CA ARG A 320 16.00 28.84 -3.93
C ARG A 320 15.82 28.20 -5.29
N PHE A 321 14.67 27.56 -5.43
CA PHE A 321 14.20 26.92 -6.64
C PHE A 321 13.54 27.96 -7.56
N HIS A 322 13.96 27.97 -8.82
CA HIS A 322 13.34 28.77 -9.87
C HIS A 322 12.66 27.85 -10.87
N ALA A 323 11.36 28.03 -11.05
CA ALA A 323 10.63 27.30 -12.06
C ALA A 323 11.08 27.71 -13.48
N GLN A 324 11.15 26.75 -14.38
CA GLN A 324 11.60 26.94 -15.77
C GLN A 324 10.43 26.77 -16.73
N LYS A 325 10.24 27.75 -17.62
CA LYS A 325 9.19 27.67 -18.64
C LYS A 325 9.46 26.49 -19.58
N GLY A 326 8.43 25.67 -19.80
CA GLY A 326 8.48 24.58 -20.77
C GLY A 326 9.12 23.29 -20.25
N PHE A 327 9.41 23.19 -18.94
CA PHE A 327 9.79 21.91 -18.34
C PHE A 327 8.68 20.87 -18.52
N LYS A 328 9.07 19.65 -18.86
CA LYS A 328 8.18 18.49 -18.99
C LYS A 328 8.72 17.34 -18.16
N ALA A 329 7.84 16.74 -17.36
CA ALA A 329 8.19 15.64 -16.47
C ALA A 329 8.68 14.40 -17.25
N ALA A 330 8.30 14.25 -18.52
CA ALA A 330 8.76 13.18 -19.40
C ALA A 330 10.23 13.31 -19.81
N ASP A 331 10.81 14.52 -19.72
CA ASP A 331 12.19 14.81 -20.13
C ASP A 331 13.19 14.56 -18.99
N VAL A 332 12.72 14.19 -17.79
CA VAL A 332 13.59 13.90 -16.64
C VAL A 332 14.32 12.57 -16.88
N PRO A 333 15.65 12.56 -17.01
CA PRO A 333 16.39 11.36 -17.41
C PRO A 333 16.38 10.26 -16.33
N ALA A 334 16.39 10.64 -15.05
CA ALA A 334 16.14 9.76 -13.91
C ALA A 334 16.04 10.61 -12.64
N MET A 335 15.06 10.30 -11.78
CA MET A 335 15.06 10.86 -10.42
C MET A 335 16.13 10.19 -9.55
N PRO A 336 16.67 10.89 -8.54
CA PRO A 336 17.51 10.26 -7.52
C PRO A 336 16.83 9.02 -6.95
N LYS A 337 17.63 8.01 -6.61
CA LYS A 337 17.14 6.75 -6.04
C LYS A 337 16.19 7.02 -4.87
N GLU A 338 15.16 6.19 -4.77
CA GLU A 338 14.19 6.25 -3.69
C GLU A 338 14.89 6.16 -2.34
N ALA A 339 14.77 7.23 -1.57
CA ALA A 339 15.14 7.24 -0.15
C ALA A 339 13.87 7.07 0.69
N LYS A 340 14.00 6.39 1.81
CA LYS A 340 12.94 6.29 2.81
C LYS A 340 12.59 7.67 3.34
N GLN A 341 11.29 7.96 3.44
CA GLN A 341 10.84 9.26 3.94
C GLN A 341 10.84 9.25 5.47
N HIS A 342 11.51 10.23 6.07
CA HIS A 342 11.68 10.39 7.51
C HIS A 342 10.34 10.56 8.22
N LEU A 343 9.39 11.26 7.60
CA LEU A 343 8.01 11.38 8.13
C LEU A 343 7.37 10.00 8.34
N MET A 344 7.58 9.08 7.38
CA MET A 344 7.11 7.71 7.48
C MET A 344 7.90 6.96 8.57
N VAL A 345 9.22 7.12 8.62
CA VAL A 345 10.07 6.49 9.64
C VAL A 345 9.68 6.89 11.07
N GLN A 346 9.23 8.13 11.30
CA GLN A 346 8.77 8.57 12.62
C GLN A 346 7.48 7.87 13.06
N GLN A 347 6.60 7.54 12.12
CA GLN A 347 5.34 6.82 12.37
C GLN A 347 5.54 5.29 12.50
N ARG A 348 6.77 4.81 12.25
CA ARG A 348 7.14 3.39 12.28
C ARG A 348 6.94 2.75 13.65
N ALA A 349 7.35 3.41 14.73
CA ALA A 349 7.31 2.84 16.07
C ALA A 349 5.88 2.51 16.52
N ASP A 350 4.94 3.41 16.21
CA ASP A 350 3.52 3.23 16.48
C ASP A 350 2.93 2.08 15.65
N CYS A 351 3.39 1.90 14.40
CA CYS A 351 2.93 0.81 13.56
C CYS A 351 3.51 -0.55 13.97
N ILE A 352 4.81 -0.66 14.25
CA ILE A 352 5.42 -1.93 14.69
C ILE A 352 4.78 -2.41 16.00
N SER A 353 4.53 -1.49 16.93
CA SER A 353 3.81 -1.79 18.16
C SER A 353 2.41 -2.35 17.88
N ARG A 354 1.71 -1.85 16.86
CA ARG A 354 0.38 -2.34 16.43
C ARG A 354 0.42 -3.61 15.57
N MET A 355 1.53 -3.90 14.89
CA MET A 355 1.76 -5.21 14.25
C MET A 355 1.93 -6.33 15.29
N SER A 356 2.39 -5.95 16.49
CA SER A 356 2.65 -6.81 17.66
C SER A 356 1.47 -6.88 18.66
N LEU A 357 0.45 -6.01 18.54
CA LEU A 357 -0.66 -5.97 19.50
C LEU A 357 -1.90 -6.81 19.08
N GLN A 358 -1.95 -7.96 19.73
CA GLN A 358 -3.07 -8.80 20.17
C GLN A 358 -3.91 -9.55 19.12
N PRO A 359 -4.03 -10.90 19.25
CA PRO A 359 -5.13 -11.63 18.63
C PRO A 359 -6.45 -11.11 19.19
N LEU A 360 -7.53 -11.20 18.40
CA LEU A 360 -8.93 -11.03 18.82
C LEU A 360 -9.37 -11.92 20.02
N SER A 361 -8.44 -12.62 20.67
CA SER A 361 -8.62 -13.59 21.74
C SER A 361 -8.94 -13.03 23.13
N ALA A 362 -9.15 -11.72 23.31
CA ALA A 362 -9.66 -11.26 24.61
C ALA A 362 -11.14 -11.60 24.83
N ASN A 363 -11.90 -11.96 23.79
CA ASN A 363 -13.33 -12.31 23.91
C ASN A 363 -13.78 -13.60 23.20
N LEU A 364 -12.90 -14.31 22.50
CA LEU A 364 -13.23 -15.62 21.93
C LEU A 364 -12.79 -16.73 22.87
N GLN A 365 -13.62 -16.99 23.88
CA GLN A 365 -13.63 -18.32 24.51
C GLN A 365 -13.92 -19.33 23.39
N PHE A 366 -12.97 -20.25 23.19
CA PHE A 366 -13.14 -21.42 22.34
C PHE A 366 -14.47 -22.11 22.64
N ARG A 367 -15.49 -21.91 21.79
CA ARG A 367 -16.58 -22.89 21.68
C ARG A 367 -16.11 -23.97 20.74
N HIS A 368 -15.51 -25.01 21.31
CA HIS A 368 -15.49 -26.30 20.65
C HIS A 368 -16.96 -26.71 20.39
N PRO A 369 -17.28 -27.33 19.24
CA PRO A 369 -18.51 -28.10 19.15
C PRO A 369 -18.38 -29.25 20.15
N GLU A 370 -19.15 -29.19 21.23
CA GLU A 370 -19.22 -30.26 22.21
C GLU A 370 -19.69 -31.54 21.51
N MET A 371 -18.74 -32.45 21.28
CA MET A 371 -19.04 -33.87 21.25
C MET A 371 -19.33 -34.31 22.67
N SER A 372 -20.61 -34.43 23.00
CA SER A 372 -21.26 -35.51 23.76
C SER A 372 -22.43 -35.00 24.59
N GLN A 373 -23.64 -35.44 24.23
CA GLN A 373 -24.59 -36.12 25.11
C GLN A 373 -25.85 -36.48 24.30
N GLU A 374 -26.11 -37.78 24.14
CA GLU A 374 -27.46 -38.29 23.88
C GLU A 374 -28.41 -37.77 24.96
N PRO A 375 -29.65 -37.42 24.59
CA PRO A 375 -30.78 -37.63 25.47
C PRO A 375 -31.66 -38.74 24.89
N GLU A 376 -31.84 -39.78 25.70
CA GLU A 376 -32.96 -40.71 25.64
C GLU A 376 -34.28 -39.99 25.31
N ALA A 377 -34.77 -40.17 24.08
CA ALA A 377 -36.17 -39.93 23.73
C ALA A 377 -36.61 -40.82 22.55
N VAL A 378 -36.23 -42.10 22.60
CA VAL A 378 -36.96 -43.15 21.90
C VAL A 378 -38.06 -43.62 22.84
N SER A 379 -39.19 -42.92 22.87
CA SER A 379 -40.52 -43.45 23.20
C SER A 379 -41.51 -42.30 23.26
N GLN A 380 -42.71 -42.52 22.73
CA GLN A 380 -43.91 -41.66 22.87
C GLN A 380 -44.19 -40.62 21.79
N LEU A 381 -44.24 -41.04 20.52
CA LEU A 381 -45.22 -40.49 19.56
C LEU A 381 -45.89 -41.62 18.77
N SER A 382 -46.41 -42.60 19.51
CA SER A 382 -47.41 -43.57 19.06
C SER A 382 -48.54 -43.59 20.07
N ARG A 383 -49.38 -42.54 20.04
CA ARG A 383 -50.76 -42.50 20.61
C ARG A 383 -51.40 -41.13 20.38
N LEU A 384 -51.81 -40.86 19.14
CA LEU A 384 -53.01 -40.08 18.84
C LEU A 384 -53.51 -40.57 17.47
N ALA A 385 -54.12 -41.75 17.51
CA ALA A 385 -55.13 -42.14 16.54
C ALA A 385 -56.48 -41.96 17.23
N LEU A 386 -57.24 -40.97 16.75
CA LEU A 386 -58.70 -40.99 16.58
C LEU A 386 -59.04 -40.01 15.47
#